data_AF-F3ZBL5-F1
#
_entry.id   AF-F3ZBL5-F1
#
_cell.length_a   1.000
_cell.length_b   1.000
_cell.length_c   1.000
_cell.angle_alpha   90.00
_cell.angle_beta   90.00
_cell.angle_gamma   90.00
#
_symmetry.space_group_name_H-M   'P 1'
#
loop_
_entity.id
_entity.type
_entity.pdbx_description
1 polymer ?
#
loop_
_entity_poly.entity_id
_entity_poly.type
_entity_poly.pdbx_seq_one_letter_code
_entity_poly.pdbx_strand_id
1 'polypeptide(L)' 'MGTWADCSGCAGTGWAGEESPEIFCATCGGAGLLEHSAGAPVSENAAARVARHVARVTKLLGVAA' A
#
# COMPACT_ATOMS: atom_id res chain seq x y z
N MET A 1 5.70 12.48 -10.44
CA MET A 1 4.64 11.77 -9.68
C MET A 1 5.35 10.68 -8.90
N GLY A 2 5.31 10.73 -7.58
CA GLY A 2 5.91 9.70 -6.73
C GLY A 2 5.11 8.38 -6.80
N THR A 3 5.75 7.30 -6.38
CA THR A 3 5.13 5.98 -6.28
C THR A 3 4.43 5.87 -4.92
N TRP A 4 3.14 5.56 -4.91
CA TRP A 4 2.40 5.37 -3.66
C TRP A 4 2.52 3.92 -3.18
N ALA A 5 2.75 3.73 -1.89
CA ALA A 5 2.74 2.42 -1.26
C ALA A 5 1.97 2.46 0.06
N ASP A 6 1.60 1.29 0.56
CA ASP A 6 0.89 1.22 1.84
C ASP A 6 1.74 1.74 2.98
N CYS A 7 1.12 2.57 3.82
CA CYS A 7 1.70 3.02 5.07
C CYS A 7 2.06 1.81 5.93
N SER A 8 3.33 1.70 6.30
CA SER A 8 3.83 0.63 7.17
C SER A 8 3.24 0.70 8.59
N GLY A 9 2.88 1.90 9.05
CA GLY A 9 2.30 2.12 10.38
C GLY A 9 0.90 1.53 10.55
N CYS A 10 0.09 1.50 9.50
CA CYS A 10 -1.27 0.93 9.54
C CYS A 10 -1.48 -0.20 8.54
N ALA A 11 -0.42 -0.75 7.97
CA ALA A 11 -0.46 -1.78 6.93
C ALA A 11 -1.38 -1.47 5.72
N GLY A 12 -1.67 -0.19 5.45
CA GLY A 12 -2.57 0.21 4.36
C GLY A 12 -4.03 0.48 4.75
N THR A 13 -4.42 0.28 6.01
CA THR A 13 -5.83 0.44 6.42
C THR A 13 -6.27 1.90 6.58
N GLY A 14 -5.34 2.81 6.88
CA GLY A 14 -5.64 4.18 7.31
C GLY A 14 -6.16 4.28 8.75
N TRP A 15 -6.39 3.15 9.41
CA TRP A 15 -6.96 3.09 10.75
C TRP A 15 -5.85 3.04 11.82
N ALA A 16 -6.07 3.74 12.94
CA ALA A 16 -5.09 3.82 14.02
C ALA A 16 -5.09 2.61 14.97
N GLY A 17 -6.12 1.75 14.90
CA GLY A 17 -6.30 0.59 15.79
C GLY A 17 -7.22 0.88 16.97
N GLU A 18 -7.75 -0.16 17.61
CA GLU A 18 -8.70 -0.05 18.75
C GLU A 18 -8.09 0.63 19.98
N GLU A 19 -6.78 0.45 20.17
CA GLU A 19 -6.05 0.96 21.35
C GLU A 19 -5.53 2.40 21.16
N SER A 20 -5.79 3.01 20.01
CA SER A 20 -5.38 4.39 19.72
C SER A 20 -6.49 5.37 20.11
N PRO A 21 -6.14 6.50 20.75
CA PRO A 21 -7.12 7.56 21.00
C PRO A 21 -7.57 8.28 19.72
N GLU A 22 -6.87 8.07 18.60
CA GLU A 22 -7.21 8.60 17.28
C GLU A 22 -7.92 7.56 16.42
N ILE A 23 -8.77 7.99 15.48
CA ILE A 23 -9.40 7.09 14.50
C ILE A 23 -8.44 6.80 13.34
N PHE A 24 -7.71 7.82 12.91
CA PHE A 24 -6.87 7.77 11.72
C PHE A 24 -5.40 7.54 12.08
N CYS A 25 -4.74 6.68 11.31
CA CYS A 25 -3.31 6.45 11.47
C CYS A 25 -2.54 7.77 11.29
N ALA A 26 -1.84 8.20 12.34
CA ALA A 26 -1.09 9.46 12.36
C ALA A 26 -0.01 9.52 11.27
N THR A 27 0.62 8.39 10.95
CA THR A 27 1.69 8.31 9.95
C THR A 27 1.23 8.70 8.55
N CYS A 28 0.03 8.25 8.13
CA CYS A 28 -0.51 8.52 6.81
C CYS A 28 -1.72 9.45 6.81
N GLY A 29 -2.06 10.05 7.95
CA GLY A 29 -3.23 10.92 8.10
C GLY A 29 -4.55 10.26 7.70
N GLY A 30 -4.66 8.93 7.85
CA GLY A 30 -5.86 8.18 7.46
C GLY A 30 -5.92 7.72 6.01
N ALA A 31 -4.97 8.10 5.16
CA ALA A 31 -5.00 7.75 3.73
C ALA A 31 -4.71 6.27 3.45
N GLY A 32 -4.08 5.56 4.39
CA GLY A 32 -3.55 4.22 4.18
C GLY A 32 -2.32 4.16 3.25
N LEU A 33 -2.01 5.22 2.51
CA LEU A 33 -0.91 5.28 1.55
C LEU A 33 0.08 6.40 1.89
N LEU A 34 1.35 6.19 1.54
CA LEU A 34 2.41 7.20 1.57
C LEU A 34 3.01 7.36 0.18
N GLU A 35 3.33 8.59 -0.21
CA GLU A 35 4.07 8.88 -1.42
C GLU A 35 5.55 8.61 -1.18
N HIS A 36 6.15 7.78 -2.03
CA HIS A 36 7.57 7.52 -2.05
C HIS A 36 8.20 8.14 -3.29
N SER A 37 9.42 8.66 -3.13
CA SER A 37 10.28 8.96 -4.26
C SER A 37 10.62 7.68 -5.02
N ALA A 38 10.61 7.75 -6.35
CA ALA A 38 10.99 6.62 -7.20
C ALA A 38 12.37 6.07 -6.80
N GLY A 39 12.47 4.74 -6.66
CA GLY A 39 13.70 4.07 -6.20
C GLY A 39 13.81 3.88 -4.69
N ALA A 40 12.86 4.37 -3.89
CA ALA A 40 12.80 4.03 -2.47
C ALA A 40 12.42 2.54 -2.27
N PRO A 41 13.02 1.86 -1.28
CA PRO A 41 12.64 0.50 -0.93
C PRO A 41 11.18 0.49 -0.45
N VAL A 42 10.37 -0.39 -1.04
CA VAL A 42 8.98 -0.66 -0.62
C VAL A 42 8.94 -1.90 0.29
N SER A 43 7.95 -1.97 1.19
CA SER A 43 7.78 -3.13 2.08
C SER A 43 7.44 -4.40 1.30
N GLU A 44 7.79 -5.57 1.85
CA GLU A 44 7.45 -6.89 1.27
C GLU A 44 5.94 -7.05 1.04
N ASN A 45 5.13 -6.52 1.97
CA ASN A 45 3.67 -6.53 1.86
C ASN A 45 3.16 -5.69 0.68
N ALA A 46 3.78 -4.53 0.43
CA ALA A 46 3.43 -3.69 -0.73
C ALA A 46 3.83 -4.39 -2.04
N ALA A 47 5.04 -4.98 -2.10
CA ALA A 47 5.49 -5.76 -3.25
C ALA A 47 4.55 -6.93 -3.56
N ALA A 48 4.13 -7.68 -2.53
CA ALA A 48 3.19 -8.80 -2.69
C ALA A 48 1.81 -8.35 -3.19
N ARG A 49 1.31 -7.18 -2.76
CA ARG A 49 0.04 -6.60 -3.26
C ARG A 49 0.14 -6.25 -4.74
N VAL A 50 1.23 -5.60 -5.16
CA VAL A 50 1.46 -5.27 -6.57
C VAL A 50 1.55 -6.53 -7.41
N ALA A 51 2.30 -7.55 -6.98
CA ALA A 51 2.41 -8.82 -7.70
C ALA A 51 1.04 -9.50 -7.89
N ARG A 52 0.20 -9.54 -6.84
CA ARG A 52 -1.18 -10.06 -6.95
C ARG A 52 -2.04 -9.25 -7.91
N HIS A 53 -1.91 -7.92 -7.89
CA HIS A 53 -2.66 -7.04 -8.79
C HIS A 53 -2.28 -7.26 -10.25
N VAL A 54 -0.97 -7.31 -10.54
CA VAL A 54 -0.44 -7.62 -11.86
C VAL A 54 -0.94 -8.98 -12.33
N ALA A 55 -0.78 -10.04 -11.53
CA ALA A 55 -1.25 -11.38 -11.90
C ALA A 55 -2.74 -11.42 -12.24
N ARG A 56 -3.58 -10.72 -11.48
CA ARG A 56 -5.03 -10.60 -11.75
C ARG A 56 -5.31 -9.89 -13.07
N VAL A 57 -4.65 -8.75 -13.31
CA VAL A 57 -4.85 -7.96 -14.53
C VAL A 57 -4.34 -8.72 -15.76
N THR A 58 -3.16 -9.33 -15.69
CA THR A 58 -2.59 -10.20 -16.73
C THR A 58 -3.56 -11.32 -17.09
N LYS A 59 -4.14 -11.99 -16.08
CA LYS A 59 -5.16 -13.03 -16.30
C LYS A 59 -6.42 -12.50 -16.99
N LEU A 60 -6.91 -11.32 -16.60
CA LEU A 60 -8.10 -10.71 -17.20
C LEU A 60 -7.88 -10.27 -18.65
N LEU A 61 -6.69 -9.78 -18.94
CA LEU A 61 -6.33 -9.28 -20.26
C LEU A 61 -5.89 -10.40 -21.22
N GLY A 62 -5.79 -11.64 -20.75
CA GLY A 62 -5.34 -12.77 -21.57
C GLY A 62 -3.90 -12.61 -22.09
N VAL A 63 -3.12 -11.70 -21.50
CA VAL A 63 -1.71 -11.56 -21.82
C VAL A 63 -1.01 -12.72 -21.13
N ALA A 64 -0.38 -13.62 -21.89
CA ALA A 64 0.46 -14.65 -21.29
C ALA A 64 1.58 -13.95 -20.49
N ALA A 65 1.78 -14.37 -19.24
CA ALA A 65 2.85 -13.89 -18.37
C ALA A 65 4.23 -14.26 -18.93
#